data_AF-A0A954YY21-F1
#
_entry.id   AF-A0A954YY21-F1
#
_cell.length_a   1.000
_cell.length_b   1.000
_cell.length_c   1.000
_cell.angle_alpha   90.00
_cell.angle_beta   90.00
_cell.angle_gamma   90.00
#
_symmetry.space_group_name_H-M   'P 1'
#
loop_
_entity.id
_entity.type
_entity.pdbx_description
1 polymer ?
#
loop_
_entity_poly.entity_id
_entity_poly.type
_entity_poly.pdbx_seq_one_letter_code
_entity_poly.pdbx_strand_id
1 'polypeptide(L)'
;MRENKSSRYPEYLRKRMKRHLVLVLIVAASPFAYIVFSIFRGSADPVSLFWKFLVPIWIVQIVAHSVNRRDRRWLHKRVKENDYMVCDNCAYLLVGIGESGVCPECGQAFEVESLQKTWRYFENNLLLP
;
A
#
# COMPACT_ATOMS: atom_id res chain seq x y z
N MET A 1 29.17 -0.07 3.77
CA MET A 1 27.82 -0.35 4.33
C MET A 1 26.82 -0.43 3.19
N ARG A 2 26.12 -1.56 2.98
CA ARG A 2 25.00 -1.63 2.02
C ARG A 2 23.76 -1.09 2.73
N GLU A 3 23.36 0.11 2.37
CA GLU A 3 22.11 0.71 2.84
C GLU A 3 20.94 -0.18 2.40
N ASN A 4 20.16 -0.68 3.36
CA ASN A 4 19.07 -1.60 3.11
C ASN A 4 17.96 -0.86 2.32
N LYS A 5 17.82 -1.17 1.03
CA LYS A 5 16.79 -0.58 0.13
C LYS A 5 15.37 -0.72 0.67
N SER A 6 15.09 -1.68 1.55
CA SER A 6 13.77 -1.82 2.17
C SER A 6 13.42 -0.67 3.12
N SER A 7 14.40 0.05 3.68
CA SER A 7 14.16 1.24 4.53
C SER A 7 13.67 2.45 3.74
N ARG A 8 13.81 2.42 2.42
CA ARG A 8 13.65 3.58 1.54
C ARG A 8 12.20 3.82 1.12
N TYR A 9 11.21 3.34 1.87
CA TYR A 9 9.77 3.58 1.68
C TYR A 9 9.18 4.13 2.98
N PRO A 10 8.24 5.10 2.93
CA PRO A 10 7.56 5.57 4.14
C PRO A 10 6.89 4.37 4.81
N GLU A 11 7.06 4.21 6.12
CA GLU A 11 6.52 3.09 6.88
C GLU A 11 5.00 2.97 6.70
N TYR A 12 4.30 4.10 6.54
CA TYR A 12 2.88 4.14 6.18
C TYR A 12 2.57 3.33 4.91
N LEU A 13 3.30 3.56 3.82
CA LEU A 13 3.08 2.86 2.56
C LEU A 13 3.45 1.38 2.68
N ARG A 14 4.49 1.05 3.43
CA ARG A 14 4.92 -0.35 3.63
C ARG A 14 3.86 -1.16 4.38
N LYS A 15 3.34 -0.63 5.49
CA LYS A 15 2.27 -1.28 6.29
C LYS A 15 1.02 -1.50 5.44
N ARG A 16 0.65 -0.53 4.61
CA ARG A 16 -0.52 -0.62 3.73
C ARG A 16 -0.33 -1.65 2.61
N MET A 17 0.83 -1.66 1.94
CA MET A 17 1.15 -2.66 0.91
C MET A 17 1.11 -4.09 1.46
N LYS A 18 1.62 -4.33 2.67
CA LYS A 18 1.55 -5.64 3.33
C LYS A 18 0.10 -6.09 3.55
N ARG A 19 -0.79 -5.21 4.02
CA ARG A 19 -2.21 -5.53 4.22
C ARG A 19 -2.90 -5.91 2.91
N HIS A 20 -2.67 -5.16 1.84
CA HIS A 20 -3.25 -5.49 0.53
C HIS A 20 -2.72 -6.81 -0.03
N LEU A 21 -1.42 -7.07 0.10
CA LEU A 21 -0.82 -8.32 -0.36
C LEU A 21 -1.40 -9.54 0.38
N VAL A 22 -1.59 -9.44 1.70
CA VAL A 22 -2.23 -10.50 2.49
C VAL A 22 -3.67 -10.76 2.05
N LEU A 23 -4.47 -9.71 1.84
CA LEU A 23 -5.86 -9.86 1.37
C LEU A 23 -5.93 -10.50 -0.02
N VAL A 24 -5.06 -10.08 -0.94
CA VAL A 24 -4.98 -10.67 -2.29
C VAL A 24 -4.59 -12.15 -2.22
N LEU A 25 -3.64 -12.54 -1.35
CA LEU A 25 -3.26 -13.93 -1.17
C LEU A 25 -4.41 -14.77 -0.59
N ILE A 26 -5.15 -14.27 0.40
CA ILE A 26 -6.32 -14.97 0.97
C ILE A 26 -7.40 -15.18 -0.10
N VAL A 27 -7.73 -14.13 -0.85
CA VAL A 27 -8.72 -14.20 -1.93
C VAL A 27 -8.27 -15.12 -3.06
N ALA A 28 -6.97 -15.17 -3.37
CA ALA A 28 -6.42 -16.06 -4.39
C ALA A 28 -6.35 -17.54 -3.94
N ALA A 29 -6.16 -17.81 -2.64
CA ALA A 29 -6.07 -19.15 -2.10
C ALA A 29 -7.44 -19.85 -1.94
N SER A 30 -8.50 -19.09 -1.65
CA SER A 30 -9.86 -19.64 -1.50
C SER A 30 -10.39 -20.40 -2.74
N PRO A 31 -10.20 -19.92 -3.99
CA PRO A 31 -10.51 -20.65 -5.22
C PRO A 31 -9.82 -22.00 -5.31
N PHE A 32 -8.55 -22.06 -4.89
CA PHE A 32 -7.73 -23.26 -5.05
C PHE A 32 -8.28 -24.41 -4.20
N ALA A 33 -8.61 -24.15 -2.93
CA ALA A 33 -9.22 -25.14 -2.05
C ALA A 33 -10.57 -25.65 -2.59
N TYR A 34 -11.39 -24.75 -3.15
CA TYR A 34 -12.67 -25.12 -3.75
C TYR A 34 -12.49 -25.96 -5.01
N ILE A 35 -11.58 -25.59 -5.92
CA ILE A 35 -11.29 -26.32 -7.15
C ILE A 35 -10.87 -27.75 -6.81
N VAL A 36 -9.91 -27.93 -5.89
CA VAL A 36 -9.47 -29.25 -5.42
C VAL A 36 -10.66 -30.06 -4.88
N PHE A 37 -11.47 -29.47 -3.99
CA PHE A 37 -12.64 -30.13 -3.43
C PHE A 37 -13.67 -30.55 -4.49
N SER A 38 -13.90 -29.71 -5.50
CA SER A 38 -14.84 -29.98 -6.59
C SER A 38 -14.38 -31.11 -7.54
N ILE A 39 -13.07 -31.19 -7.80
CA ILE A 39 -12.48 -32.28 -8.60
C ILE A 39 -12.69 -33.61 -7.88
N PHE A 40 -12.46 -33.66 -6.57
CA PHE A 40 -12.70 -34.87 -5.77
C PHE A 40 -14.16 -35.34 -5.78
N ARG A 41 -15.12 -34.44 -6.03
CA ARG A 41 -16.55 -34.76 -6.09
C ARG A 41 -17.04 -35.22 -7.47
N GLY A 42 -16.19 -35.15 -8.50
CA GLY A 42 -16.52 -35.59 -9.87
C GLY A 42 -17.62 -34.77 -10.57
N SER A 43 -17.96 -33.59 -10.07
CA SER A 43 -19.21 -32.90 -10.40
C SER A 43 -19.03 -31.57 -11.16
N ALA A 44 -17.85 -31.29 -11.71
CA ALA A 44 -17.55 -29.95 -12.22
C ALA A 44 -17.19 -29.90 -13.70
N ASP A 45 -18.00 -29.14 -14.45
CA ASP A 45 -17.65 -28.63 -15.77
C ASP A 45 -16.54 -27.55 -15.63
N PRO A 46 -15.35 -27.77 -16.20
CA PRO A 46 -14.20 -26.87 -16.07
C PRO A 46 -14.47 -25.45 -16.57
N VAL A 47 -15.37 -25.26 -17.56
CA VAL A 47 -15.69 -23.92 -18.08
C VAL A 47 -16.45 -23.09 -17.03
N SER A 48 -17.38 -23.72 -16.31
CA SER A 48 -18.15 -23.02 -15.27
C SER A 48 -17.29 -22.60 -14.08
N LEU A 49 -16.26 -23.40 -13.74
CA LEU A 49 -15.32 -23.08 -12.66
C LEU A 49 -14.46 -21.87 -13.02
N PHE A 50 -14.00 -21.78 -14.26
CA PHE A 50 -13.18 -20.67 -14.74
C PHE A 50 -13.84 -19.31 -14.49
N TRP A 51 -15.09 -19.15 -14.93
CA TRP A 51 -15.83 -17.89 -14.77
C TRP A 51 -16.15 -17.56 -13.31
N LYS A 52 -16.44 -18.57 -12.49
CA LYS A 52 -16.75 -18.38 -11.06
C LYS A 52 -15.57 -17.87 -10.24
N PHE A 53 -14.32 -18.17 -10.65
CA PHE A 53 -13.14 -17.80 -9.88
C PHE A 53 -12.32 -16.67 -10.47
N LEU A 54 -12.09 -16.68 -11.79
CA LEU A 54 -11.18 -15.68 -12.36
C LEU A 54 -11.78 -14.28 -12.40
N VAL A 55 -13.09 -14.17 -12.66
CA VAL A 55 -13.78 -12.87 -12.64
C VAL A 55 -13.67 -12.18 -11.28
N PRO A 56 -14.03 -12.79 -10.14
CA PRO A 56 -13.91 -12.11 -8.84
C PRO A 56 -12.47 -11.82 -8.46
N ILE A 57 -11.51 -12.70 -8.77
CA ILE A 57 -10.08 -12.43 -8.52
C ILE A 57 -9.64 -11.19 -9.30
N TRP A 58 -10.00 -11.10 -10.58
CA TRP A 58 -9.65 -9.97 -11.44
C TRP A 58 -10.29 -8.66 -10.96
N ILE A 59 -11.56 -8.71 -10.55
CA ILE A 59 -12.25 -7.56 -9.95
C ILE A 59 -11.53 -7.09 -8.68
N VAL A 60 -11.16 -8.01 -7.77
CA VAL A 60 -10.45 -7.66 -6.54
C VAL A 60 -9.09 -7.03 -6.84
N GLN A 61 -8.36 -7.52 -7.84
CA GLN A 61 -7.10 -6.91 -8.26
C GLN A 61 -7.28 -5.50 -8.82
N ILE A 62 -8.29 -5.27 -9.66
CA ILE A 62 -8.61 -3.94 -10.20
C ILE A 62 -8.97 -2.97 -9.09
N VAL A 63 -9.84 -3.38 -8.17
CA VAL A 63 -10.27 -2.56 -7.04
C VAL A 63 -9.07 -2.23 -6.16
N ALA A 64 -8.26 -3.23 -5.79
CA ALA A 64 -7.06 -3.02 -4.98
C ALA A 64 -6.05 -2.06 -5.65
N HIS A 65 -5.84 -2.20 -6.96
CA HIS A 65 -4.97 -1.31 -7.73
C HIS A 65 -5.52 0.11 -7.80
N SER A 66 -6.83 0.25 -8.00
CA SER A 66 -7.51 1.54 -8.08
C SER A 66 -7.47 2.29 -6.75
N VAL A 67 -7.72 1.59 -5.64
CA VAL A 67 -7.60 2.13 -4.28
C VAL A 67 -6.16 2.58 -4.03
N ASN A 68 -5.18 1.72 -4.29
CA ASN A 68 -3.75 2.05 -4.11
C ASN A 68 -3.33 3.27 -4.96
N ARG A 69 -3.80 3.37 -6.21
CA ARG A 69 -3.57 4.55 -7.05
C ARG A 69 -4.20 5.82 -6.47
N ARG A 70 -5.45 5.73 -6.00
CA ARG A 70 -6.16 6.85 -5.38
C ARG A 70 -5.45 7.33 -4.11
N ASP A 71 -5.03 6.41 -3.24
CA ASP A 71 -4.32 6.75 -2.01
C ASP A 71 -2.97 7.39 -2.27
N ARG A 72 -2.21 6.88 -3.25
CA ARG A 72 -0.93 7.47 -3.65
C ARG A 72 -1.12 8.91 -4.15
N ARG A 73 -2.12 9.14 -5.01
CA ARG A 73 -2.45 10.48 -5.50
C ARG A 73 -2.88 11.42 -4.39
N TRP A 74 -3.71 10.92 -3.46
CA TRP A 74 -4.17 11.69 -2.30
C TRP A 74 -3.01 12.06 -1.38
N LEU A 75 -2.15 11.10 -1.05
CA LEU A 75 -0.99 11.34 -0.19
C LEU A 75 -0.03 12.34 -0.85
N HIS A 76 0.24 12.17 -2.14
CA HIS A 76 1.08 13.09 -2.90
C HIS A 76 0.55 14.53 -2.86
N LYS A 77 -0.75 14.68 -3.15
CA LYS A 77 -1.42 15.98 -3.07
C LYS A 77 -1.29 16.59 -1.67
N ARG A 78 -1.57 15.80 -0.63
CA ARG A 78 -1.49 16.25 0.77
C ARG A 78 -0.08 16.63 1.20
N VAL A 79 0.93 15.85 0.80
CA VAL A 79 2.34 16.15 1.08
C VAL A 79 2.76 17.45 0.41
N LYS A 80 2.39 17.65 -0.86
CA LYS A 80 2.73 18.84 -1.64
C LYS A 80 2.02 20.10 -1.13
N GLU A 81 0.76 20.01 -0.73
CA GLU A 81 -0.02 21.12 -0.18
C GLU A 81 0.47 21.60 1.19
N ASN A 82 1.32 20.81 1.87
CA ASN A 82 1.79 21.10 3.22
C ASN A 82 3.33 21.15 3.30
N ASP A 83 3.99 21.56 2.22
CA ASP A 83 5.44 21.72 2.13
C ASP A 83 6.24 20.51 2.67
N TYR A 84 5.72 19.31 2.39
CA TYR A 84 6.26 18.03 2.82
C TYR A 84 6.35 17.83 4.35
N MET A 85 5.62 18.63 5.14
CA MET A 85 5.49 18.49 6.60
C MET A 85 4.44 17.43 6.99
N VAL A 86 4.65 16.20 6.53
CA VAL A 86 3.78 15.05 6.81
C VAL A 86 4.64 13.92 7.38
N CYS A 87 4.18 13.29 8.47
CA CYS A 87 4.89 12.15 9.05
C CYS A 87 4.99 10.98 8.05
N ASP A 88 6.18 10.44 7.85
CA ASP A 88 6.46 9.31 6.95
C ASP A 88 5.94 7.96 7.47
N ASN A 89 5.66 7.85 8.77
CA ASN A 89 5.15 6.62 9.40
C ASN A 89 3.62 6.53 9.44
N CYS A 90 2.91 7.63 9.71
CA CYS A 90 1.45 7.63 9.88
C CYS A 90 0.70 8.59 8.95
N ALA A 91 1.40 9.42 8.17
CA ALA A 91 0.82 10.46 7.32
C ALA A 91 0.05 11.58 8.07
N TYR A 92 0.32 11.76 9.37
CA TYR A 92 -0.19 12.90 10.14
C TYR A 92 0.48 14.22 9.70
N LEU A 93 -0.27 15.32 9.78
CA LEU A 93 0.18 16.64 9.39
C LEU A 93 0.98 17.30 10.53
N LEU A 94 2.22 17.72 10.27
CA LEU A 94 3.12 18.27 11.29
C LEU A 94 3.26 19.79 11.25
N VAL A 95 2.38 20.46 10.51
CA VAL A 95 2.38 21.93 10.37
C VAL A 95 2.16 22.58 11.74
N GLY A 96 3.06 23.48 12.13
CA GLY A 96 2.97 24.24 13.38
C GLY A 96 3.56 23.57 14.62
N ILE A 97 4.11 22.35 14.52
CA ILE A 97 4.71 21.63 15.66
C ILE A 97 6.17 22.07 15.94
N GLY A 98 6.85 22.65 14.95
CA GLY A 98 8.26 23.09 15.03
C GLY A 98 9.14 22.40 13.99
N GLU A 99 10.44 22.70 14.00
CA GLU A 99 11.42 22.13 13.04
C GLU A 99 11.82 20.69 13.36
N SER A 100 11.69 20.29 14.62
CA SER A 100 11.92 18.92 15.07
C SER A 100 11.01 18.59 16.26
N GLY A 101 10.73 17.31 16.46
CA GLY A 101 9.86 16.88 17.55
C GLY A 101 9.42 15.43 17.43
N VAL A 102 8.28 15.12 18.04
CA VAL A 102 7.68 13.79 18.02
C VAL A 102 6.28 13.89 17.42
N CYS A 103 5.96 12.99 16.49
CA CYS A 103 4.64 12.91 15.90
C CYS A 103 3.59 12.56 16.98
N PRO A 104 2.52 13.35 17.15
CA PRO A 104 1.54 13.14 18.22
C PRO A 104 0.69 11.87 18.03
N GLU A 105 0.57 11.37 16.79
CA GLU A 105 -0.22 10.16 16.49
C GLU A 105 0.54 8.86 16.72
N CYS A 106 1.80 8.79 16.28
CA CYS A 106 2.55 7.53 16.26
C CYS A 106 3.80 7.52 17.13
N GLY A 107 4.14 8.65 17.77
CA GLY A 107 5.33 8.77 18.62
C GLY A 107 6.67 8.77 17.85
N GLN A 108 6.65 8.82 16.52
CA GLN A 108 7.87 8.83 15.70
C GLN A 108 8.56 10.19 15.81
N ALA A 109 9.84 10.21 16.20
CA ALA A 109 10.65 11.41 16.14
C ALA A 109 10.83 11.88 14.70
N PHE A 110 10.82 13.20 14.48
CA PHE A 110 10.98 13.79 13.17
C PHE A 110 11.85 15.04 13.20
N GLU A 111 12.41 15.34 12.05
CA GLU A 111 13.10 16.58 11.70
C GLU A 111 12.58 17.01 10.33
N VAL A 112 12.18 18.28 10.20
CA VAL A 112 11.53 18.81 9.00
C VAL A 112 12.42 18.66 7.77
N GLU A 113 13.71 18.97 7.87
CA GLU A 113 14.65 18.83 6.74
C GLU A 113 14.73 17.37 6.26
N SER A 114 14.85 16.44 7.20
CA SER A 114 14.89 15.00 6.91
C SER A 114 13.59 14.50 6.27
N LEU A 115 12.43 14.96 6.76
CA LEU A 115 11.12 14.65 6.16
C LEU A 115 11.00 15.20 4.74
N GLN A 116 11.36 16.46 4.52
CA GLN A 116 11.33 17.09 3.21
C GLN A 116 12.22 16.35 2.21
N LYS A 117 13.46 16.02 2.60
CA LYS A 117 14.39 15.23 1.79
C LYS A 117 13.81 13.86 1.44
N THR A 118 13.20 13.20 2.42
CA THR A 118 12.56 11.89 2.27
C THR A 118 11.41 11.95 1.27
N TRP A 119 10.49 12.91 1.40
CA TRP A 119 9.36 13.02 0.49
C TRP A 119 9.74 13.50 -0.91
N ARG A 120 10.69 14.42 -1.06
CA ARG A 120 11.20 14.85 -2.38
C ARG A 120 11.88 13.69 -3.10
N TYR A 121 12.61 12.84 -2.36
CA TYR A 121 13.13 11.59 -2.92
C TYR A 121 12.00 10.71 -3.46
N PHE A 122 10.89 10.56 -2.73
CA PHE A 122 9.72 9.80 -3.21
C PHE A 122 9.03 10.41 -4.42
N GLU A 123 8.87 11.73 -4.46
CA GLU A 123 8.28 12.43 -5.59
C GLU A 123 9.07 12.16 -6.87
N ASN A 124 10.40 12.30 -6.80
CA ASN A 124 11.29 12.12 -7.95
C ASN A 124 11.44 10.67 -8.41
N ASN A 125 11.28 9.68 -7.52
CA ASN A 125 11.57 8.27 -7.84
C ASN A 125 10.34 7.36 -7.97
N LEU A 126 9.19 7.73 -7.38
CA LEU A 126 8.08 6.78 -7.16
C LEU A 126 6.69 7.30 -7.55
N LEU A 127 6.53 8.60 -7.82
CA LEU A 127 5.24 9.22 -8.11
C LEU A 127 5.09 9.71 -9.56
N LEU A 128 6.15 9.65 -10.37
CA LEU A 128 6.07 9.76 -11.82
C LEU A 128 5.90 8.35 -12.42
N PRO A 129 4.74 8.04 -13.05
CA PRO A 129 4.58 6.83 -13.86
C PRO A 129 5.41 6.87 -15.14
#